data_AF-V2XWL1-F1
#
_entry.id   AF-V2XWL1-F1
#
_cell.length_a   1.000
_cell.length_b   1.000
_cell.length_c   1.000
_cell.angle_alpha   90.00
_cell.angle_beta   90.00
_cell.angle_gamma   90.00
#
_symmetry.space_group_name_H-M   'P 1'
#
loop_
_entity.id
_entity.type
_entity.pdbx_description
1 polymer ?
#
loop_
_entity_poly.entity_id
_entity_poly.type
_entity_poly.pdbx_seq_one_letter_code
_entity_poly.pdbx_strand_id
1 'polypeptide(L)'
;MERGCEPIGNYSVIYADPPWRYAQKGLQGAAERHYPTMSIEELCALPVADLAAPDSVLFMWATFPQLPEALRLIKAWGFQYKSVGFVWLKKNRKADSWFYGLGFWTRANAEVCLLTTRGHPRRQSANVHQFIISPIEGHSKKPDEAREKIVALMGDVPRVELFARQTPPGWDVWGNEVEPTAGLQNFGAPAKSADFAGRGGATERGELWDKMSRSERSEVCADESQRKGG
;
A
#
# COMPACT_ATOMS: atom_id res chain seq x y z
N MET A 1 13.63 -32.87 -0.68
CA MET A 1 12.26 -32.36 -0.93
C MET A 1 12.38 -30.90 -1.29
N GLU A 2 12.45 -30.61 -2.59
CA GLU A 2 12.44 -29.24 -3.10
C GLU A 2 11.03 -28.68 -2.89
N ARG A 3 10.92 -27.59 -2.12
CA ARG A 3 9.69 -26.81 -2.10
C ARG A 3 9.67 -26.04 -3.42
N GLY A 4 8.79 -26.42 -4.33
CA GLY A 4 8.51 -25.63 -5.53
C GLY A 4 8.17 -24.20 -5.13
N CYS A 5 8.70 -23.24 -5.88
CA CYS A 5 8.36 -21.82 -5.73
C CYS A 5 6.85 -21.66 -5.95
N GLU A 6 6.08 -21.45 -4.89
CA GLU A 6 4.67 -21.11 -5.03
C GLU A 6 4.56 -19.79 -5.81
N PRO A 7 3.59 -19.66 -6.74
CA PRO A 7 3.39 -18.41 -7.45
C PRO A 7 3.03 -17.32 -6.44
N ILE A 8 3.82 -16.26 -6.45
CA ILE A 8 3.62 -15.09 -5.59
C ILE A 8 2.47 -14.28 -6.16
N GLY A 9 1.56 -13.88 -5.26
CA GLY A 9 0.25 -13.34 -5.61
C GLY A 9 -0.85 -14.27 -5.12
N ASN A 10 -2.10 -13.78 -5.12
CA ASN A 10 -3.28 -14.45 -4.56
C ASN A 10 -3.40 -14.42 -3.02
N TYR A 11 -3.04 -13.31 -2.39
CA TYR A 11 -3.27 -13.09 -0.96
C TYR A 11 -4.76 -12.89 -0.65
N SER A 12 -5.29 -13.66 0.29
CA SER A 12 -6.64 -13.49 0.83
C SER A 12 -6.74 -12.26 1.73
N VAL A 13 -5.61 -11.85 2.33
CA VAL A 13 -5.51 -10.68 3.20
C VAL A 13 -4.35 -9.79 2.77
N ILE A 14 -4.64 -8.50 2.58
CA ILE A 14 -3.63 -7.46 2.41
C ILE A 14 -3.78 -6.49 3.58
N TYR A 15 -2.67 -6.15 4.23
CA TYR A 15 -2.61 -5.16 5.28
C TYR A 15 -1.65 -4.05 4.86
N ALA A 16 -2.06 -2.78 4.96
CA ALA A 16 -1.27 -1.66 4.45
C ALA A 16 -1.30 -0.46 5.39
N ASP A 17 -0.14 0.19 5.55
CA ASP A 17 0.01 1.51 6.17
C ASP A 17 0.69 2.47 5.18
N PRO A 18 -0.04 3.00 4.19
CA PRO A 18 0.57 3.79 3.12
C PRO A 18 1.28 5.05 3.63
N PRO A 19 2.46 5.40 3.08
CA PRO A 19 3.23 6.58 3.50
C PRO A 19 2.68 7.87 2.88
N TRP A 20 1.49 8.29 3.31
CA TRP A 20 0.75 9.43 2.76
C TRP A 20 1.57 10.73 2.73
N ARG A 21 1.68 11.36 1.56
CA ARG A 21 2.15 12.75 1.45
C ARG A 21 1.01 13.72 1.77
N TYR A 22 1.24 14.64 2.70
CA TYR A 22 0.25 15.68 3.04
C TYR A 22 0.42 16.91 2.14
N ALA A 23 -0.68 17.39 1.54
CA ALA A 23 -0.66 18.53 0.63
C ALA A 23 -0.55 19.90 1.31
N GLN A 24 -0.78 20.00 2.64
CA GLN A 24 -0.83 21.30 3.32
C GLN A 24 0.55 21.93 3.57
N LYS A 25 0.72 23.16 3.08
CA LYS A 25 1.85 24.04 3.40
C LYS A 25 1.92 24.27 4.91
N GLY A 26 3.06 23.91 5.53
CA GLY A 26 3.31 24.02 6.99
C GLY A 26 3.46 22.68 7.71
N LEU A 27 2.94 21.58 7.16
CA LEU A 27 3.18 20.20 7.60
C LEU A 27 4.04 19.39 6.63
N GLN A 28 4.38 19.97 5.46
CA GLN A 28 5.33 19.50 4.42
C GLN A 28 6.79 19.35 4.92
N GLY A 29 6.98 18.98 6.18
CA GLY A 29 8.29 18.75 6.77
C GLY A 29 8.26 17.97 8.07
N ALA A 30 7.11 17.70 8.69
CA ALA A 30 7.08 16.88 9.91
C ALA A 30 7.21 15.38 9.60
N ALA A 31 6.54 14.88 8.55
CA ALA A 31 6.62 13.48 8.14
C ALA A 31 7.81 13.20 7.21
N GLU A 32 8.05 14.06 6.22
CA GLU A 32 9.13 13.90 5.23
C GLU A 32 10.54 14.00 5.83
N ARG A 33 10.71 14.63 7.01
CA ARG A 33 11.98 14.64 7.74
C ARG A 33 12.34 13.28 8.38
N HIS A 34 11.40 12.34 8.46
CA HIS A 34 11.59 11.08 9.18
C HIS A 34 11.47 9.83 8.27
N TYR A 35 10.77 9.89 7.14
CA TYR A 35 10.72 8.81 6.13
C TYR A 35 10.22 9.32 4.77
N PRO A 36 10.58 8.63 3.64
CA PRO A 36 10.05 8.96 2.32
C PRO A 36 8.52 8.82 2.28
N THR A 37 7.83 9.81 1.72
CA THR A 37 6.38 9.78 1.49
C THR A 37 6.06 9.60 0.01
N MET A 38 4.90 9.01 -0.30
CA MET A 38 4.41 8.84 -1.67
C MET A 38 3.21 9.75 -1.93
N SER A 39 3.14 10.30 -3.14
CA SER A 39 1.93 10.95 -3.64
C SER A 39 0.82 9.93 -3.82
N ILE A 40 -0.43 10.39 -3.87
CA ILE A 40 -1.55 9.50 -4.16
C ILE A 40 -1.44 8.89 -5.55
N GLU A 41 -0.86 9.59 -6.53
CA GLU A 41 -0.61 9.06 -7.88
C GLU A 41 0.39 7.90 -7.83
N GLU A 42 1.50 8.03 -7.10
CA GLU A 42 2.49 6.97 -6.91
C GLU A 42 1.87 5.75 -6.21
N LEU A 43 1.06 5.98 -5.18
CA LEU A 43 0.34 4.91 -4.47
C LEU A 43 -0.67 4.20 -5.37
N CYS A 44 -1.43 4.94 -6.18
CA CYS A 44 -2.41 4.37 -7.10
C CYS A 44 -1.75 3.55 -8.23
N ALA A 45 -0.51 3.88 -8.60
CA ALA A 45 0.24 3.17 -9.64
C ALA A 45 0.77 1.80 -9.18
N LEU A 46 0.77 1.51 -7.87
CA LEU A 46 1.22 0.22 -7.36
C LEU A 46 0.30 -0.92 -7.83
N PRO A 47 0.85 -2.04 -8.33
CA PRO A 47 0.08 -3.18 -8.83
C PRO A 47 -0.49 -4.06 -7.69
N VAL A 48 -1.09 -3.46 -6.65
CA VAL A 48 -1.67 -4.20 -5.51
C VAL A 48 -2.75 -5.18 -5.97
N ALA A 49 -3.42 -4.86 -7.08
CA ALA A 49 -4.44 -5.73 -7.65
C ALA A 49 -3.88 -7.10 -8.07
N ASP A 50 -2.62 -7.18 -8.48
CA ASP A 50 -1.97 -8.41 -8.94
C ASP A 50 -1.56 -9.31 -7.76
N LEU A 51 -1.43 -8.73 -6.57
CA LEU A 51 -1.17 -9.47 -5.34
C LEU A 51 -2.43 -10.10 -4.75
N ALA A 52 -3.60 -9.51 -5.00
CA ALA A 52 -4.83 -9.85 -4.31
C ALA A 52 -5.52 -11.08 -4.91
N ALA A 53 -6.00 -11.99 -4.06
CA ALA A 53 -6.90 -13.07 -4.50
C ALA A 53 -8.24 -12.53 -5.04
N PRO A 54 -8.96 -13.29 -5.88
CA PRO A 54 -10.29 -12.90 -6.37
C PRO A 54 -11.26 -12.54 -5.24
N ASP A 55 -11.23 -13.34 -4.16
CA ASP A 55 -11.94 -13.08 -2.91
C ASP A 55 -10.91 -12.71 -1.83
N SER A 56 -10.78 -11.41 -1.54
CA SER A 56 -9.77 -10.91 -0.62
C SER A 56 -10.22 -9.68 0.17
N VAL A 57 -9.54 -9.44 1.28
CA VAL A 57 -9.78 -8.29 2.17
C VAL A 57 -8.53 -7.44 2.22
N LEU A 58 -8.71 -6.12 2.13
CA LEU A 58 -7.66 -5.14 2.37
C LEU A 58 -8.00 -4.36 3.66
N PHE A 59 -7.06 -4.40 4.59
CA PHE A 59 -7.01 -3.59 5.81
C PHE A 59 -6.04 -2.42 5.60
N MET A 60 -6.53 -1.19 5.63
CA MET A 60 -5.71 0.00 5.33
C MET A 60 -5.78 1.03 6.45
N TRP A 61 -4.64 1.37 7.03
CA TRP A 61 -4.56 2.50 7.96
C TRP A 61 -4.70 3.82 7.23
N ALA A 62 -5.52 4.71 7.80
CA ALA A 62 -5.63 6.09 7.39
C ALA A 62 -5.78 6.99 8.62
N THR A 63 -5.20 8.18 8.54
CA THR A 63 -5.57 9.26 9.45
C THR A 63 -6.87 9.89 8.97
N PHE A 64 -7.67 10.47 9.88
CA PHE A 64 -8.94 11.11 9.49
C PHE A 64 -8.83 12.11 8.32
N PRO A 65 -7.79 12.97 8.25
CA PRO A 65 -7.61 13.88 7.13
C PRO A 65 -7.29 13.19 5.80
N GLN A 66 -6.71 11.98 5.84
CA GLN A 66 -6.34 11.20 4.66
C GLN A 66 -7.48 10.28 4.18
N LEU A 67 -8.64 10.28 4.84
CA LEU A 67 -9.78 9.45 4.43
C LEU A 67 -10.21 9.65 2.97
N PRO A 68 -10.28 10.88 2.41
CA PRO A 68 -10.62 11.05 1.00
C PRO A 68 -9.66 10.33 0.05
N GLU A 69 -8.34 10.46 0.28
CA GLU A 69 -7.32 9.81 -0.54
C GLU A 69 -7.26 8.29 -0.29
N ALA A 70 -7.50 7.84 0.94
CA ALA A 70 -7.59 6.42 1.24
C ALA A 70 -8.75 5.75 0.48
N LEU A 71 -9.92 6.41 0.40
CA LEU A 71 -11.06 5.91 -0.37
C LEU A 71 -10.76 5.88 -1.88
N ARG A 72 -10.02 6.87 -2.40
CA ARG A 72 -9.54 6.87 -3.78
C ARG A 72 -8.57 5.71 -4.03
N LEU A 73 -7.63 5.49 -3.12
CA LEU A 73 -6.62 4.44 -3.22
C LEU A 73 -7.24 3.04 -3.17
N ILE A 74 -8.19 2.81 -2.25
CA ILE A 74 -8.99 1.58 -2.16
C ILE A 74 -9.60 1.23 -3.52
N LYS A 75 -10.18 2.23 -4.20
CA LYS A 75 -10.82 2.05 -5.50
C LYS A 75 -9.78 1.77 -6.60
N ALA A 76 -8.65 2.48 -6.60
CA ALA A 76 -7.56 2.27 -7.56
C ALA A 76 -6.95 0.87 -7.45
N TRP A 77 -6.82 0.33 -6.23
CA TRP A 77 -6.36 -1.03 -6.00
C TRP A 77 -7.44 -2.10 -6.24
N GLY A 78 -8.63 -1.74 -6.73
CA GLY A 78 -9.69 -2.68 -7.07
C GLY A 78 -10.37 -3.31 -5.86
N PHE A 79 -10.49 -2.57 -4.76
CA PHE A 79 -11.26 -2.95 -3.57
C PHE A 79 -12.48 -2.03 -3.39
N GLN A 80 -13.46 -2.53 -2.65
CA GLN A 80 -14.63 -1.78 -2.23
C GLN A 80 -14.59 -1.53 -0.73
N TYR A 81 -14.71 -0.27 -0.32
CA TYR A 81 -14.88 0.08 1.08
C TYR A 81 -16.13 -0.57 1.67
N LYS A 82 -16.03 -1.14 2.88
CA LYS A 82 -17.16 -1.73 3.61
C LYS A 82 -17.42 -1.01 4.92
N SER A 83 -16.40 -0.90 5.78
CA SER A 83 -16.54 -0.28 7.10
C SER A 83 -15.15 0.03 7.67
N VAL A 84 -15.11 0.56 8.88
CA VAL A 84 -13.90 0.57 9.70
C VAL A 84 -13.68 -0.85 10.25
N GLY A 85 -12.53 -1.44 9.99
CA GLY A 85 -12.13 -2.72 10.58
C GLY A 85 -11.71 -2.54 12.03
N PHE A 86 -10.82 -1.57 12.28
CA PHE A 86 -10.34 -1.26 13.62
C PHE A 86 -10.25 0.24 13.88
N VAL A 87 -10.48 0.64 15.13
CA VAL A 87 -10.25 1.98 15.65
C VAL A 87 -9.19 1.86 16.74
N TRP A 88 -8.03 2.46 16.50
CA TRP A 88 -6.97 2.55 17.51
C TRP A 88 -7.18 3.78 18.38
N LEU A 89 -7.54 3.55 19.64
CA LEU A 89 -7.59 4.58 20.68
C LEU A 89 -6.22 4.66 21.35
N LYS A 90 -5.56 5.81 21.20
CA LYS A 90 -4.15 5.97 21.57
C LYS A 90 -4.00 6.33 23.04
N LYS A 91 -3.25 5.51 23.79
CA LYS A 91 -2.78 5.83 25.14
C LYS A 91 -1.38 6.45 25.11
N ASN A 92 -1.03 7.18 26.16
CA ASN A 92 0.34 7.64 26.37
C ASN A 92 1.25 6.48 26.75
N ARG A 93 2.53 6.55 26.34
CA ARG A 93 3.52 5.50 26.62
C ARG A 93 3.88 5.36 28.10
N LYS A 94 3.88 6.47 28.84
CA LYS A 94 4.39 6.54 30.23
C LYS A 94 3.32 6.78 31.28
N ALA A 95 2.09 7.10 30.87
CA ALA A 95 1.00 7.45 31.78
C ALA A 95 -0.27 6.74 31.32
N ASP A 96 -1.09 6.28 32.27
CA ASP A 96 -2.40 5.69 31.97
C ASP A 96 -3.43 6.80 31.67
N SER A 97 -3.23 7.44 30.52
CA SER A 97 -4.05 8.55 30.02
C SER A 97 -4.06 8.56 28.50
N TRP A 98 -5.00 9.30 27.91
CA TRP A 98 -5.16 9.42 26.46
C TRP A 98 -4.05 10.27 25.83
N PHE A 99 -3.55 9.81 24.68
CA PHE A 99 -2.67 10.61 23.83
C PHE A 99 -3.48 11.60 23.00
N TYR A 100 -3.03 12.85 22.93
CA TYR A 100 -3.69 13.91 22.14
C TYR A 100 -2.70 14.55 21.17
N GLY A 101 -2.73 14.09 19.92
CA GLY A 101 -2.04 14.72 18.80
C GLY A 101 -2.57 16.12 18.50
N LEU A 102 -1.87 16.83 17.61
CA LEU A 102 -2.22 18.20 17.22
C LEU A 102 -3.65 18.27 16.66
N GLY A 103 -3.95 17.38 15.70
CA GLY A 103 -5.21 17.42 14.98
C GLY A 103 -5.41 18.73 14.20
N PHE A 104 -6.60 18.91 13.63
CA PHE A 104 -6.96 20.12 12.86
C PHE A 104 -8.09 20.88 13.55
N TRP A 105 -9.28 20.29 13.55
CA TRP A 105 -10.47 20.86 14.20
C TRP A 105 -10.67 20.33 15.62
N THR A 106 -10.31 19.07 15.85
CA THR A 106 -10.28 18.42 17.17
C THR A 106 -8.90 17.84 17.42
N ARG A 107 -8.53 17.63 18.69
CA ARG A 107 -7.29 16.95 19.04
C ARG A 107 -7.36 15.49 18.61
N ALA A 108 -6.46 15.07 17.72
CA ALA A 108 -6.46 13.72 17.18
C ALA A 108 -5.93 12.72 18.21
N ASN A 109 -6.77 11.80 18.66
CA ASN A 109 -6.44 10.76 19.65
C ASN A 109 -6.74 9.34 19.15
N ALA A 110 -7.23 9.21 17.92
CA ALA A 110 -7.53 7.94 17.29
C ALA A 110 -7.02 7.86 15.85
N GLU A 111 -6.82 6.64 15.36
CA GLU A 111 -6.61 6.32 13.95
C GLU A 111 -7.52 5.16 13.54
N VAL A 112 -7.83 5.07 12.26
CA VAL A 112 -8.73 4.03 11.73
C VAL A 112 -8.00 3.12 10.75
N CYS A 113 -8.28 1.83 10.86
CA CYS A 113 -7.93 0.83 9.88
C CYS A 113 -9.21 0.46 9.12
N LEU A 114 -9.30 0.86 7.87
CA LEU A 114 -10.44 0.62 7.00
C LEU A 114 -10.48 -0.87 6.59
N LEU A 115 -11.67 -1.46 6.56
CA LEU A 115 -11.92 -2.81 6.05
C LEU A 115 -12.60 -2.70 4.69
N THR A 116 -11.98 -3.33 3.70
CA THR A 116 -12.43 -3.30 2.31
C THR A 116 -12.35 -4.69 1.71
N THR A 117 -13.15 -4.96 0.67
CA THR A 117 -13.19 -6.29 0.06
C THR A 117 -13.11 -6.22 -1.45
N ARG A 118 -12.55 -7.27 -2.03
CA ARG A 118 -12.67 -7.64 -3.44
C ARG A 118 -13.38 -8.99 -3.50
N GLY A 119 -14.34 -9.13 -4.41
CA GLY A 119 -15.17 -10.34 -4.48
C GLY A 119 -16.01 -10.56 -3.21
N HIS A 120 -16.10 -11.81 -2.76
CA HIS A 120 -16.94 -12.28 -1.66
C HIS A 120 -16.13 -13.07 -0.60
N PRO A 121 -15.12 -12.45 0.03
CA PRO A 121 -14.29 -13.12 1.04
C PRO A 121 -15.14 -13.53 2.25
N ARG A 122 -14.81 -14.69 2.82
CA ARG A 122 -15.50 -15.22 4.00
C ARG A 122 -14.73 -14.83 5.27
N ARG A 123 -15.41 -14.20 6.22
CA ARG A 123 -14.88 -14.00 7.57
C ARG A 123 -14.93 -15.32 8.36
N GLN A 124 -13.88 -15.63 9.10
CA GLN A 124 -13.81 -16.80 9.99
C GLN A 124 -14.53 -16.57 11.31
N SER A 125 -14.41 -15.37 11.89
CA SER A 125 -14.99 -15.04 13.20
C SER A 125 -15.98 -13.88 13.13
N ALA A 126 -17.00 -13.89 14.00
CA ALA A 126 -17.95 -12.78 14.20
C ALA A 126 -17.61 -11.91 15.40
N ASN A 127 -16.74 -12.40 16.29
CA ASN A 127 -16.56 -11.85 17.63
C ASN A 127 -15.30 -10.98 17.74
N VAL A 128 -14.74 -10.55 16.62
CA VAL A 128 -13.59 -9.64 16.61
C VAL A 128 -14.09 -8.20 16.73
N HIS A 129 -13.80 -7.56 17.86
CA HIS A 129 -14.20 -6.19 18.13
C HIS A 129 -13.25 -5.18 17.47
N GLN A 130 -13.80 -4.02 17.09
CA GLN A 130 -13.09 -2.99 16.33
C GLN A 130 -12.04 -2.23 17.18
N PHE A 131 -12.21 -2.14 18.50
CA PHE A 131 -11.30 -1.34 19.32
C PHE A 131 -9.94 -2.01 19.50
N ILE A 132 -8.90 -1.20 19.29
CA ILE A 132 -7.53 -1.45 19.73
C ILE A 132 -7.20 -0.33 20.71
N ILE A 133 -6.91 -0.66 21.98
CA ILE A 133 -6.61 0.33 23.01
C ILE A 133 -5.20 0.05 23.50
N SER A 134 -4.24 0.80 22.97
CA SER A 134 -2.82 0.56 23.26
C SER A 134 -2.01 1.85 23.29
N PRO A 135 -0.88 1.86 24.03
CA PRO A 135 0.02 3.01 24.04
C PRO A 135 0.63 3.26 22.66
N ILE A 136 0.90 4.53 22.36
CA ILE A 136 1.78 4.87 21.23
C ILE A 136 3.19 4.34 21.49
N GLU A 137 3.83 3.83 20.44
CA GLU A 137 5.20 3.33 20.49
C GLU A 137 6.14 4.23 19.67
N GLY A 138 6.96 3.65 18.78
CA GLY A 138 7.79 4.42 17.85
C GLY A 138 6.96 5.34 16.94
N HIS A 139 7.60 6.35 16.36
CA HIS A 139 6.93 7.30 15.48
C HIS A 139 6.18 6.58 14.36
N SER A 140 4.85 6.76 14.33
CA SER A 140 3.94 6.14 13.36
C SER A 140 3.89 4.61 13.38
N LYS A 141 4.45 3.93 14.40
CA LYS A 141 4.30 2.47 14.56
C LYS A 141 2.84 2.16 14.89
N LYS A 142 2.22 1.32 14.06
CA LYS A 142 0.86 0.80 14.27
C LYS A 142 0.88 -0.34 15.29
N PRO A 143 -0.20 -0.54 16.06
CA PRO A 143 -0.24 -1.56 17.11
C PRO A 143 -0.17 -2.97 16.53
N ASP A 144 0.64 -3.82 17.15
CA ASP A 144 0.81 -5.21 16.71
C ASP A 144 -0.49 -6.04 16.82
N GLU A 145 -1.35 -5.68 17.78
CA GLU A 145 -2.71 -6.25 17.97
C GLU A 145 -3.57 -6.20 16.69
N ALA A 146 -3.31 -5.26 15.78
CA ALA A 146 -4.04 -5.20 14.51
C ALA A 146 -3.86 -6.47 13.69
N ARG A 147 -2.63 -7.00 13.62
CA ARG A 147 -2.34 -8.24 12.87
C ARG A 147 -3.03 -9.43 13.53
N GLU A 148 -2.95 -9.52 14.84
CA GLU A 148 -3.60 -10.59 15.62
C GLU A 148 -5.11 -10.60 15.38
N LYS A 149 -5.76 -9.43 15.41
CA LYS A 149 -7.19 -9.30 15.10
C LYS A 149 -7.52 -9.65 13.66
N ILE A 150 -6.66 -9.29 12.70
CA ILE A 150 -6.85 -9.67 11.28
C ILE A 150 -6.83 -11.20 11.15
N VAL A 151 -5.85 -11.87 11.75
CA VAL A 151 -5.77 -13.34 11.74
C VAL A 151 -6.96 -13.97 12.47
N ALA A 152 -7.39 -13.41 13.60
CA ALA A 152 -8.58 -13.89 14.30
C ALA A 152 -9.86 -13.73 13.46
N LEU A 153 -9.96 -12.66 12.67
CA LEU A 153 -11.13 -12.37 11.84
C LEU A 153 -11.16 -13.21 10.56
N MET A 154 -10.02 -13.36 9.88
CA MET A 154 -9.92 -13.95 8.55
C MET A 154 -9.38 -15.38 8.53
N GLY A 155 -8.79 -15.83 9.64
CA GLY A 155 -8.15 -17.13 9.75
C GLY A 155 -6.68 -17.14 9.35
N ASP A 156 -6.11 -18.34 9.37
CA ASP A 156 -4.75 -18.57 8.91
C ASP A 156 -4.73 -18.79 7.39
N VAL A 157 -4.72 -17.67 6.67
CA VAL A 157 -4.77 -17.60 5.20
C VAL A 157 -3.57 -16.83 4.65
N PRO A 158 -3.22 -17.01 3.36
CA PRO A 158 -2.15 -16.23 2.73
C PRO A 158 -2.37 -14.73 2.93
N ARG A 159 -1.36 -14.07 3.50
CA ARG A 159 -1.44 -12.65 3.90
C ARG A 159 -0.13 -11.91 3.71
N VAL A 160 -0.24 -10.65 3.28
CA VAL A 160 0.90 -9.76 3.06
C VAL A 160 0.70 -8.43 3.77
N GLU A 161 1.77 -7.88 4.31
CA GLU A 161 1.85 -6.51 4.80
C GLU A 161 2.65 -5.64 3.83
N LEU A 162 2.00 -4.59 3.32
CA LEU A 162 2.59 -3.57 2.46
C LEU A 162 3.02 -2.37 3.30
N PHE A 163 4.16 -1.79 2.94
CA PHE A 163 4.86 -0.73 3.68
C PHE A 163 5.29 -1.18 5.09
N ALA A 164 5.62 -2.47 5.21
CA ALA A 164 6.04 -3.07 6.47
C ALA A 164 7.36 -2.49 6.98
N ARG A 165 7.48 -2.39 8.31
CA ARG A 165 8.72 -2.04 9.02
C ARG A 165 9.28 -3.17 9.88
N GLN A 166 8.58 -4.30 9.90
CA GLN A 166 8.93 -5.48 10.67
C GLN A 166 8.48 -6.73 9.91
N THR A 167 9.03 -7.89 10.28
CA THR A 167 8.76 -9.20 9.67
C THR A 167 8.01 -10.09 10.68
N PRO A 168 6.71 -9.87 10.91
CA PRO A 168 5.96 -10.67 11.88
C PRO A 168 5.81 -12.11 11.36
N PRO A 169 5.88 -13.13 12.25
CA PRO A 169 5.73 -14.52 11.83
C PRO A 169 4.41 -14.77 11.07
N GLY A 170 4.52 -15.50 9.96
CA GLY A 170 3.37 -15.87 9.13
C GLY A 170 2.79 -14.72 8.30
N TRP A 171 3.52 -13.62 8.12
CA TRP A 171 3.21 -12.55 7.17
C TRP A 171 4.29 -12.44 6.12
N ASP A 172 3.87 -12.37 4.87
CA ASP A 172 4.75 -11.86 3.83
C ASP A 172 4.85 -10.34 3.96
N VAL A 173 5.99 -9.77 3.59
CA VAL A 173 6.21 -8.34 3.77
C VAL A 173 6.82 -7.69 2.56
N TRP A 174 6.43 -6.45 2.34
CA TRP A 174 7.09 -5.52 1.43
C TRP A 174 7.15 -4.13 2.06
N GLY A 175 8.33 -3.52 2.09
CA GLY A 175 8.53 -2.18 2.65
C GLY A 175 10.01 -1.79 2.65
N ASN A 176 10.28 -0.50 2.84
CA ASN A 176 11.64 0.05 2.74
C ASN A 176 12.54 -0.26 3.95
N GLU A 177 11.97 -0.76 5.05
CA GLU A 177 12.67 -1.02 6.31
C GLU A 177 12.79 -2.54 6.61
N VAL A 178 12.44 -3.39 5.64
CA VAL A 178 12.50 -4.85 5.75
C VAL A 178 13.10 -5.44 4.47
N GLU A 179 13.71 -6.62 4.58
CA GLU A 179 13.98 -7.42 3.39
C GLU A 179 12.63 -7.95 2.88
N PRO A 180 12.21 -7.64 1.63
CA PRO A 180 10.94 -8.13 1.11
C PRO A 180 10.92 -9.66 1.06
N THR A 181 9.75 -10.25 1.31
CA THR A 181 9.59 -11.70 1.11
C THR A 181 9.99 -12.09 -0.31
N ALA A 182 10.56 -13.28 -0.46
CA ALA A 182 10.96 -13.83 -1.75
C ALA A 182 9.88 -13.60 -2.82
N GLY A 183 10.28 -12.97 -3.93
CA GLY A 183 9.52 -12.56 -5.12
C GLY A 183 8.51 -11.42 -4.96
N LEU A 184 8.48 -10.75 -3.80
CA LEU A 184 7.98 -9.37 -3.69
C LEU A 184 9.06 -8.32 -3.98
N GLN A 185 10.31 -8.71 -4.32
CA GLN A 185 11.40 -7.73 -4.52
C GLN A 185 11.13 -6.76 -5.68
N ASN A 186 10.35 -7.19 -6.68
CA ASN A 186 9.97 -6.37 -7.82
C ASN A 186 8.55 -5.78 -7.67
N PHE A 187 7.88 -5.99 -6.53
CA PHE A 187 6.58 -5.38 -6.28
C PHE A 187 6.76 -3.86 -6.15
N GLY A 188 6.03 -3.10 -6.95
CA GLY A 188 6.16 -1.64 -7.00
C GLY A 188 7.28 -1.11 -7.90
N ALA A 189 8.14 -1.97 -8.46
CA ALA A 189 8.85 -1.60 -9.68
C ALA A 189 7.81 -1.56 -10.81
N PRO A 190 7.79 -0.52 -11.68
CA PRO A 190 6.85 -0.48 -12.80
C PRO A 190 7.01 -1.79 -13.58
N ALA A 191 5.89 -2.49 -13.80
CA ALA A 191 5.86 -3.77 -14.50
C ALA A 191 6.52 -3.60 -15.87
N LYS A 192 7.80 -3.99 -15.97
CA LYS A 192 8.68 -3.92 -17.14
C LYS A 192 8.27 -2.88 -18.19
N SER A 193 8.70 -1.63 -18.02
CA SER A 193 9.40 -1.02 -19.15
C SER A 193 10.75 -1.72 -19.23
N ALA A 194 11.14 -2.16 -20.42
CA ALA A 194 12.43 -2.80 -20.65
C ALA A 194 13.58 -2.04 -19.97
N ASP A 195 14.54 -2.82 -19.47
CA ASP A 195 15.88 -2.41 -19.06
C ASP A 195 16.05 -1.86 -17.63
N PHE A 196 16.46 -2.75 -16.73
CA PHE A 196 17.45 -2.37 -15.73
C PHE A 196 18.49 -3.48 -15.51
N ALA A 197 19.75 -3.09 -15.72
CA ALA A 197 21.01 -3.80 -15.54
C ALA A 197 21.46 -4.76 -16.67
N GLY A 198 21.92 -4.17 -17.77
CA GLY A 198 22.85 -4.83 -18.69
C GLY A 198 23.59 -3.82 -19.55
N ARG A 199 24.74 -3.33 -19.07
CA ARG A 199 25.85 -2.67 -19.81
C ARG A 199 25.44 -1.77 -20.98
N GLY A 200 25.67 -0.47 -20.82
CA GLY A 200 25.49 0.54 -21.86
C GLY A 200 25.96 0.08 -23.24
N GLY A 201 24.99 -0.04 -24.14
CA GLY A 201 25.15 -0.10 -25.58
C GLY A 201 23.90 0.54 -26.16
N ALA A 202 24.04 1.77 -26.68
CA ALA A 202 22.95 2.47 -27.35
C ALA A 202 22.43 1.61 -28.51
N THR A 203 21.11 1.44 -28.61
CA THR A 203 20.51 0.79 -29.79
C THR A 203 20.16 1.86 -30.83
N GLU A 204 20.44 1.56 -32.10
CA GLU A 204 20.32 2.48 -33.25
C GLU A 204 18.93 3.13 -33.39
N ARG A 205 17.86 2.52 -32.85
CA ARG A 205 16.50 3.08 -32.87
C ARG A 205 16.32 4.30 -31.96
N GLY A 206 16.99 4.33 -30.80
CA GLY A 206 16.93 5.48 -29.90
C GLY A 206 17.65 6.69 -30.50
N GLU A 207 18.80 6.46 -31.13
CA GLU A 207 19.54 7.53 -31.82
C GLU A 207 18.80 8.09 -33.03
N LEU A 208 18.02 7.26 -33.74
CA LEU A 208 17.21 7.71 -34.87
C LEU A 208 16.04 8.59 -34.40
N TRP A 209 15.36 8.21 -33.31
CA TRP A 209 14.21 8.95 -32.77
C TRP A 209 14.56 10.35 -32.29
N ASP A 210 15.75 10.53 -31.69
CA ASP A 210 16.22 11.83 -31.23
C ASP A 210 16.67 12.76 -32.36
N LYS A 211 17.07 12.18 -33.51
CA LYS A 211 17.43 12.94 -34.71
C LYS A 211 16.21 13.33 -35.57
N MET A 212 15.02 12.77 -35.31
CA MET A 212 13.81 13.11 -36.06
C MET A 212 13.24 14.48 -35.65
N SER A 213 12.77 15.23 -36.63
CA SER A 213 12.04 16.47 -36.39
C SER A 213 10.70 16.22 -35.68
N ARG A 214 10.14 17.26 -35.09
CA ARG A 214 8.89 17.17 -34.32
C ARG A 214 7.70 16.76 -35.19
N SER A 215 7.72 17.11 -36.48
CA SER A 215 6.68 16.72 -37.44
C SER A 215 6.77 15.24 -37.79
N GLU A 216 7.97 14.71 -38.04
CA GLU A 216 8.16 13.29 -38.39
C GLU A 216 7.76 12.35 -37.23
N ARG A 217 8.05 12.75 -35.99
CA ARG A 217 7.60 11.99 -34.80
C ARG A 217 6.07 12.01 -34.63
N SER A 218 5.42 13.07 -35.07
CA SER A 218 3.96 13.20 -34.97
C SER A 218 3.23 12.31 -35.98
N GLU A 219 3.79 12.14 -37.19
CA GLU A 219 3.26 11.22 -38.20
C GLU A 219 3.38 9.75 -37.79
N VAL A 220 4.52 9.34 -37.22
CA VAL A 220 4.70 7.97 -36.73
C VAL A 220 3.70 7.62 -35.62
N CYS A 221 3.48 8.55 -34.68
CA CYS A 221 2.49 8.37 -33.62
C CYS A 221 1.04 8.33 -34.14
N ALA A 222 0.73 9.09 -35.19
CA ALA A 222 -0.59 9.10 -35.82
C ALA A 222 -0.89 7.77 -36.52
N ASP A 223 0.09 7.18 -37.21
CA ASP A 223 -0.06 5.90 -37.92
C ASP A 223 -0.24 4.72 -36.93
N GLU A 224 0.43 4.73 -35.78
CA GLU A 224 0.22 3.74 -34.72
C GLU A 224 -1.17 3.83 -34.06
N SER A 225 -1.72 5.05 -33.95
CA SER A 225 -3.05 5.27 -33.39
C SER A 225 -4.17 4.70 -34.28
N GLN A 226 -3.98 4.70 -35.60
CA GLN A 226 -4.94 4.12 -36.55
C GLN A 226 -4.91 2.58 -36.55
N ARG A 227 -3.77 1.96 -36.24
CA ARG A 227 -3.66 0.49 -36.13
C ARG A 227 -4.28 -0.11 -34.88
N LYS A 228 -4.53 0.68 -33.83
CA LYS A 228 -5.10 0.20 -32.55
C LYS A 228 -6.62 0.42 -32.43
N GLY A 229 -7.25 1.03 -33.44
CA GLY A 229 -8.69 1.34 -33.45
C GLY A 229 -9.51 0.53 -34.46
N GLY A 230 -8.99 -0.58 -34.99
CA GLY A 230 -9.67 -1.47 -35.93
C GLY A 230 -9.95 -2.85 -35.35
#